data_AF-A0A4R5CLR5-F1
#
_entry.id   AF-A0A4R5CLR5-F1
#
_cell.length_a   1.000
_cell.length_b   1.000
_cell.length_c   1.000
_cell.angle_alpha   90.00
_cell.angle_beta   90.00
_cell.angle_gamma   90.00
#
_symmetry.space_group_name_H-M   'P 1'
#
loop_
_entity.id
_entity.type
_entity.pdbx_description
1 polymer ?
#
loop_
_entity_poly.entity_id
_entity_poly.type
_entity_poly.pdbx_seq_one_letter_code
_entity_poly.pdbx_strand_id
1 'polypeptide(L)'
;MPLVAWGAARAFTSSDADSGDGASASTESDRGASEAADSGSDGASDDPTTDANSYEIAALAQDAIDACAARLAAGEQLVAVAEVGIGHWNEHVQARTDMLAGTIGQEEMRAIWKRTRLAGADDVSRANAALDAYRAHPDCAGLADLEASDGMVEQAQECMERSASVDAAVTAATAAMGDWANHLNAMVAHANGDMNGLEAQDAWVAAWTAAPTNIGGFNNARDQLALAPSCG
;
A
#
# COMPACT_ATOMS: atom_id res chain seq x y z
N MET A 1 -11.50 1.76 12.68
CA MET A 1 -12.11 2.32 11.45
C MET A 1 -12.53 1.16 10.58
N PRO A 2 -13.75 1.14 10.01
CA PRO A 2 -14.22 -0.01 9.25
C PRO A 2 -13.40 -0.17 7.96
N LEU A 3 -13.02 -1.42 7.66
CA LEU A 3 -12.30 -1.83 6.46
C LEU A 3 -13.17 -1.58 5.23
N VAL A 4 -12.93 -0.48 4.52
CA VAL A 4 -13.53 -0.28 3.20
C VAL A 4 -12.64 -0.99 2.18
N ALA A 5 -12.86 -2.30 2.01
CA ALA A 5 -12.48 -2.97 0.79
C ALA A 5 -13.44 -2.47 -0.29
N TRP A 6 -12.99 -1.64 -1.23
CA TRP A 6 -13.81 -1.35 -2.40
C TRP A 6 -13.88 -2.61 -3.23
N GLY A 7 -15.07 -3.20 -3.27
CA GLY A 7 -15.33 -4.39 -4.07
C GLY A 7 -14.90 -4.12 -5.51
N ALA A 8 -13.80 -4.73 -5.92
CA ALA A 8 -13.47 -4.86 -7.33
C ALA A 8 -14.61 -5.68 -7.95
N ALA A 9 -15.36 -5.07 -8.87
CA ALA A 9 -16.27 -5.81 -9.72
C ALA A 9 -15.47 -6.90 -10.45
N ARG A 10 -15.72 -8.16 -10.09
CA ARG A 10 -15.08 -9.32 -10.70
C ARG A 10 -15.39 -9.31 -12.19
N ALA A 11 -14.35 -9.17 -13.01
CA ALA A 11 -14.40 -9.62 -14.40
C ALA A 11 -14.53 -11.16 -14.37
N PHE A 12 -15.63 -11.68 -14.92
CA PHE A 12 -15.85 -13.12 -15.05
C PHE A 12 -14.82 -13.72 -16.04
N THR A 13 -13.86 -14.48 -15.52
CA THR A 13 -13.15 -15.50 -16.30
C THR A 13 -13.52 -16.86 -15.75
N SER A 14 -14.50 -17.51 -16.38
CA SER A 14 -14.80 -18.92 -16.16
C SER A 14 -13.77 -19.77 -16.90
N SER A 15 -13.07 -20.67 -16.20
CA SER A 15 -12.69 -22.01 -16.68
C SER A 15 -12.09 -22.83 -15.53
N ASP A 16 -12.61 -24.04 -15.42
CA ASP A 16 -12.52 -25.02 -14.33
C ASP A 16 -11.17 -25.73 -14.14
N ALA A 17 -11.06 -26.32 -12.92
CA ALA A 17 -10.38 -27.56 -12.53
C ALA A 17 -8.84 -27.61 -12.54
N ASP A 18 -8.21 -28.01 -11.43
CA ASP A 18 -8.09 -29.42 -11.05
C ASP A 18 -7.51 -29.59 -9.63
N SER A 19 -7.87 -30.71 -9.02
CA SER A 19 -7.67 -31.12 -7.62
C SER A 19 -6.23 -31.56 -7.30
N GLY A 20 -5.82 -31.47 -6.03
CA GLY A 20 -4.58 -32.09 -5.57
C GLY A 20 -4.37 -32.05 -4.05
N ASP A 21 -5.00 -33.00 -3.36
CA ASP A 21 -4.74 -33.37 -1.96
C ASP A 21 -3.28 -33.80 -1.71
N GLY A 22 -2.78 -33.56 -0.49
CA GLY A 22 -1.51 -34.14 -0.04
C GLY A 22 -1.17 -33.80 1.42
N ALA A 23 -1.74 -34.56 2.35
CA ALA A 23 -1.43 -34.54 3.78
C ALA A 23 -0.25 -35.48 4.16
N SER A 24 0.23 -35.32 5.41
CA SER A 24 1.05 -36.26 6.23
C SER A 24 2.57 -36.19 6.02
N ALA A 25 3.46 -36.45 6.99
CA ALA A 25 3.41 -36.63 8.44
C ALA A 25 4.87 -36.71 8.95
N SER A 26 5.03 -36.62 10.28
CA SER A 26 6.22 -36.70 11.14
C SER A 26 7.20 -37.85 10.87
N THR A 27 8.47 -37.71 11.27
CA THR A 27 9.27 -38.80 11.87
C THR A 27 10.43 -38.25 12.71
N GLU A 28 10.40 -38.55 14.02
CA GLU A 28 11.51 -38.50 14.98
C GLU A 28 12.61 -39.51 14.62
N SER A 29 13.86 -39.26 15.03
CA SER A 29 14.86 -40.33 15.14
C SER A 29 15.84 -40.12 16.29
N ASP A 30 16.09 -41.27 16.90
CA ASP A 30 16.72 -41.61 18.17
C ASP A 30 18.22 -41.30 18.32
N ARG A 31 18.58 -41.07 19.60
CA ARG A 31 19.73 -41.56 20.39
C ARG A 31 21.06 -41.89 19.70
N GLY A 32 22.11 -41.23 20.21
CA GLY A 32 23.48 -41.75 20.27
C GLY A 32 24.15 -41.31 21.56
N ALA A 33 24.32 -42.24 22.51
CA ALA A 33 25.12 -42.05 23.72
C ALA A 33 26.56 -42.55 23.47
N SER A 34 27.56 -41.82 23.95
CA SER A 34 28.91 -42.33 24.23
C SER A 34 29.58 -41.43 25.26
N GLU A 35 29.85 -42.01 26.43
CA GLU A 35 30.70 -41.45 27.49
C GLU A 35 32.18 -41.61 27.11
N ALA A 36 33.00 -40.60 27.45
CA ALA A 36 34.33 -40.80 28.01
C ALA A 36 34.81 -39.50 28.66
N ALA A 37 35.17 -39.59 29.94
CA ALA A 37 35.85 -38.56 30.70
C ALA A 37 37.33 -38.48 30.32
N ASP A 38 37.90 -37.28 30.28
CA ASP A 38 39.27 -37.08 30.74
C ASP A 38 39.49 -35.63 31.21
N SER A 39 40.25 -35.51 32.31
CA SER A 39 40.54 -34.28 33.05
C SER A 39 41.74 -33.56 32.45
N GLY A 40 41.72 -32.22 32.40
CA GLY A 40 42.96 -31.49 32.17
C GLY A 40 42.87 -29.99 31.96
N SER A 41 43.25 -29.27 33.01
CA SER A 41 43.93 -27.97 33.00
C SER A 41 43.08 -26.70 32.92
N ASP A 42 42.99 -26.07 34.08
CA ASP A 42 42.74 -24.65 34.28
C ASP A 42 43.55 -23.78 33.32
N GLY A 43 42.84 -22.93 32.58
CA GLY A 43 43.39 -21.90 31.72
C GLY A 43 42.39 -20.75 31.64
N ALA A 44 42.55 -19.80 32.56
CA ALA A 44 42.04 -18.42 32.55
C ALA A 44 40.80 -18.14 31.66
N SER A 45 39.64 -18.07 32.31
CA SER A 45 38.45 -17.40 31.79
C SER A 45 38.71 -15.90 31.66
N ASP A 46 39.14 -15.48 30.47
CA ASP A 46 38.77 -14.16 29.98
C ASP A 46 37.33 -14.28 29.48
N ASP A 47 36.43 -13.57 30.13
CA ASP A 47 34.99 -13.61 29.91
C ASP A 47 34.61 -12.39 29.04
N PRO A 48 34.39 -12.50 27.72
CA PRO A 48 33.84 -11.43 26.91
C PRO A 48 32.32 -11.55 26.85
N THR A 49 31.63 -11.60 28.00
CA THR A 49 30.15 -11.65 28.04
C THR A 49 29.47 -10.30 27.75
N THR A 50 30.24 -9.23 27.53
CA THR A 50 29.67 -7.89 27.27
C THR A 50 29.51 -7.56 25.78
N ASP A 51 30.20 -8.26 24.87
CA ASP A 51 30.19 -7.92 23.43
C ASP A 51 29.21 -8.76 22.59
N ALA A 52 28.83 -9.97 23.05
CA ALA A 52 27.86 -10.79 22.32
C ALA A 52 26.46 -10.15 22.28
N ASN A 53 26.07 -9.47 23.36
CA ASN A 53 24.78 -8.80 23.47
C ASN A 53 24.72 -7.51 22.62
N SER A 54 25.84 -6.81 22.41
CA SER A 54 25.86 -5.57 21.63
C SER A 54 25.68 -5.82 20.13
N TYR A 55 26.22 -6.93 19.62
CA TYR A 55 25.99 -7.35 18.24
C TYR A 55 24.54 -7.78 18.00
N GLU A 56 23.95 -8.55 18.92
CA GLU A 56 22.55 -8.98 18.81
C GLU A 56 21.59 -7.78 18.84
N ILE A 57 21.82 -6.83 19.75
CA ILE A 57 21.05 -5.57 19.82
C ILE A 57 21.17 -4.78 18.52
N ALA A 58 22.40 -4.61 18.00
CA ALA A 58 22.61 -3.89 16.73
C ALA A 58 21.95 -4.60 15.54
N ALA A 59 21.95 -5.93 15.50
CA ALA A 59 21.28 -6.71 14.46
C ALA A 59 19.75 -6.54 14.51
N LEU A 60 19.16 -6.64 15.71
CA LEU A 60 17.72 -6.40 15.90
C LEU A 60 17.32 -4.97 15.54
N ALA A 61 18.17 -3.99 15.86
CA ALA A 61 17.98 -2.60 15.48
C ALA A 61 17.94 -2.43 13.95
N GLN A 62 18.90 -3.03 13.25
CA GLN A 62 18.95 -2.99 11.79
C GLN A 62 17.75 -3.69 11.16
N ASP A 63 17.38 -4.87 11.65
CA ASP A 63 16.21 -5.62 11.14
C ASP A 63 14.92 -4.80 11.27
N ALA A 64 14.76 -4.05 12.37
CA ALA A 64 13.61 -3.16 12.56
C ALA A 64 13.60 -1.98 11.58
N ILE A 65 14.76 -1.37 11.33
CA ILE A 65 14.91 -0.29 10.34
C ILE A 65 14.60 -0.82 8.93
N ASP A 66 15.14 -1.97 8.55
CA ASP A 66 14.93 -2.60 7.24
C ASP A 66 13.45 -2.97 7.03
N ALA A 67 12.78 -3.48 8.07
CA ALA A 67 11.35 -3.78 8.02
C ALA A 67 10.51 -2.51 7.80
N CYS A 68 10.86 -1.41 8.47
CA CYS A 68 10.22 -0.12 8.24
C CYS A 68 10.48 0.38 6.81
N ALA A 69 11.73 0.36 6.34
CA ALA A 69 12.09 0.77 4.99
C ALA A 69 11.31 -0.01 3.92
N ALA A 70 11.13 -1.32 4.10
CA ALA A 70 10.32 -2.14 3.21
C ALA A 70 8.85 -1.70 3.16
N ARG A 71 8.26 -1.35 4.32
CA ARG A 71 6.91 -0.77 4.38
C ARG A 71 6.83 0.56 3.64
N LEU A 72 7.79 1.46 3.86
CA LEU A 72 7.84 2.77 3.23
C LEU A 72 7.88 2.64 1.70
N ALA A 73 8.73 1.74 1.19
CA ALA A 73 8.82 1.44 -0.23
C ALA A 73 7.49 0.91 -0.80
N ALA A 74 6.79 0.02 -0.09
CA ALA A 74 5.47 -0.46 -0.50
C ALA A 74 4.42 0.67 -0.53
N GLY A 75 4.47 1.60 0.44
CA GLY A 75 3.57 2.76 0.49
C GLY A 75 3.83 3.76 -0.64
N GLU A 76 5.09 4.04 -0.95
CA GLU A 76 5.49 4.86 -2.09
C GLU A 76 5.08 4.23 -3.43
N GLN A 77 5.17 2.91 -3.56
CA GLN A 77 4.69 2.19 -4.73
C GLN A 77 3.18 2.32 -4.91
N LEU A 78 2.40 2.29 -3.81
CA LEU A 78 0.96 2.59 -3.86
C LEU A 78 0.72 4.02 -4.33
N VAL A 79 1.43 5.01 -3.78
CA VAL A 79 1.28 6.42 -4.18
C VAL A 79 1.54 6.60 -5.68
N ALA A 80 2.61 5.99 -6.21
CA ALA A 80 2.95 6.06 -7.63
C ALA A 80 1.89 5.40 -8.53
N VAL A 81 1.33 4.25 -8.12
CA VAL A 81 0.25 3.58 -8.87
C VAL A 81 -1.04 4.39 -8.81
N ALA A 82 -1.39 4.91 -7.63
CA ALA A 82 -2.57 5.72 -7.43
C ALA A 82 -2.50 7.01 -8.22
N GLU A 83 -1.32 7.61 -8.39
CA GLU A 83 -1.14 8.82 -9.22
C GLU A 83 -1.67 8.63 -10.65
N VAL A 84 -1.43 7.47 -11.27
CA VAL A 84 -1.95 7.16 -12.61
C VAL A 84 -3.47 7.11 -12.62
N GLY A 85 -4.06 6.36 -11.68
CA GLY A 85 -5.52 6.19 -11.58
C GLY A 85 -6.24 7.50 -11.23
N ILE A 86 -5.71 8.26 -10.28
CA ILE A 86 -6.19 9.58 -9.89
C ILE A 86 -6.03 10.57 -11.04
N GLY A 87 -4.98 10.45 -11.85
CA GLY A 87 -4.80 11.22 -13.08
C GLY A 87 -5.92 10.97 -14.09
N HIS A 88 -6.27 9.70 -14.35
CA HIS A 88 -7.42 9.37 -15.19
C HIS A 88 -8.75 9.84 -14.60
N TRP A 89 -8.93 9.75 -13.28
CA TRP A 89 -10.11 10.27 -12.61
C TRP A 89 -10.24 11.78 -12.76
N ASN A 90 -9.14 12.52 -12.51
CA ASN A 90 -9.07 13.96 -12.68
C ASN A 90 -9.41 14.38 -14.11
N GLU A 91 -8.81 13.72 -15.11
CA GLU A 91 -9.12 14.00 -16.51
C GLU A 91 -10.60 13.73 -16.85
N HIS A 92 -11.17 12.66 -16.29
CA HIS A 92 -12.58 12.32 -16.48
C HIS A 92 -13.52 13.42 -15.95
N VAL A 93 -13.27 13.91 -14.72
CA VAL A 93 -14.10 14.98 -14.13
C VAL A 93 -13.85 16.33 -14.77
N GLN A 94 -12.61 16.64 -15.14
CA GLN A 94 -12.23 17.89 -15.76
C GLN A 94 -12.86 18.03 -17.16
N ALA A 95 -12.96 16.96 -17.93
CA ALA A 95 -13.63 16.99 -19.23
C ALA A 95 -15.09 17.50 -19.15
N ARG A 96 -15.79 17.22 -18.04
CA ARG A 96 -17.12 17.79 -17.82
C ARG A 96 -17.05 19.30 -17.58
N THR A 97 -16.14 19.73 -16.71
CA THR A 97 -15.91 21.15 -16.41
C THR A 97 -15.55 21.92 -17.68
N ASP A 98 -14.64 21.39 -18.48
CA ASP A 98 -14.18 22.01 -19.73
C ASP A 98 -15.28 22.09 -20.78
N MET A 99 -16.12 21.06 -20.88
CA MET A 99 -17.29 21.08 -21.77
C MET A 99 -18.31 22.14 -21.33
N LEU A 100 -18.59 22.24 -20.02
CA LEU A 100 -19.49 23.25 -19.48
C LEU A 100 -18.94 24.68 -19.64
N ALA A 101 -17.62 24.85 -19.62
CA ALA A 101 -16.94 26.11 -19.89
C ALA A 101 -16.86 26.45 -21.40
N GLY A 102 -17.20 25.51 -22.28
CA GLY A 102 -17.05 25.65 -23.73
C GLY A 102 -15.61 25.54 -24.24
N THR A 103 -14.67 25.07 -23.40
CA THR A 103 -13.27 24.83 -23.75
C THR A 103 -13.13 23.64 -24.70
N ILE A 104 -13.94 22.58 -24.50
CA ILE A 104 -13.99 21.40 -25.37
C ILE A 104 -15.42 21.12 -25.84
N GLY A 105 -15.54 20.42 -26.97
CA GLY A 105 -16.84 19.97 -27.49
C GLY A 105 -17.37 18.71 -26.81
N GLN A 106 -18.65 18.40 -27.00
CA GLN A 106 -19.26 17.16 -26.48
C GLN A 106 -18.60 15.88 -27.02
N GLU A 107 -18.15 15.88 -28.28
CA GLU A 107 -17.47 14.74 -28.89
C GLU A 107 -16.15 14.44 -28.19
N GLU A 108 -15.36 15.47 -27.94
CA GLU A 108 -14.07 15.37 -27.24
C GLU A 108 -14.26 14.91 -25.78
N MET A 109 -15.22 15.49 -25.06
CA MET A 109 -15.58 15.05 -23.72
C MET A 109 -15.94 13.55 -23.69
N ARG A 110 -16.76 13.07 -24.64
CA ARG A 110 -17.12 11.64 -24.73
C ARG A 110 -15.91 10.76 -25.04
N ALA A 111 -14.98 11.24 -25.87
CA ALA A 111 -13.74 10.51 -26.17
C ALA A 111 -12.87 10.37 -24.90
N ILE A 112 -12.70 11.44 -24.14
CA ILE A 112 -11.99 11.44 -22.86
C ILE A 112 -12.66 10.48 -21.88
N TRP A 113 -13.97 10.63 -21.64
CA TRP A 113 -14.73 9.76 -20.74
C TRP A 113 -14.63 8.28 -21.13
N LYS A 114 -14.68 7.96 -22.42
CA LYS A 114 -14.52 6.58 -22.89
C LYS A 114 -13.14 6.04 -22.55
N ARG A 115 -12.07 6.79 -22.87
CA ARG A 115 -10.69 6.34 -22.63
C ARG A 115 -10.42 6.14 -21.14
N THR A 116 -10.72 7.13 -20.30
CA THR A 116 -10.46 7.06 -18.85
C THR A 116 -11.29 5.96 -18.19
N ARG A 117 -12.57 5.82 -18.55
CA ARG A 117 -13.42 4.71 -18.04
C ARG A 117 -12.85 3.33 -18.39
N LEU A 118 -12.31 3.16 -19.61
CA LEU A 118 -11.74 1.88 -20.02
C LEU A 118 -10.45 1.54 -19.26
N ALA A 119 -9.66 2.54 -18.86
CA ALA A 119 -8.48 2.35 -18.01
C ALA A 119 -8.85 2.11 -16.54
N GLY A 120 -9.98 2.68 -16.07
CA GLY A 120 -10.30 2.77 -14.65
C GLY A 120 -10.37 1.44 -13.89
N ALA A 121 -10.84 0.35 -14.50
CA ALA A 121 -10.89 -0.95 -13.82
C ALA A 121 -9.49 -1.48 -13.48
N ASP A 122 -8.53 -1.31 -14.39
CA ASP A 122 -7.15 -1.70 -14.20
C ASP A 122 -6.44 -0.78 -13.19
N ASP A 123 -6.72 0.53 -13.23
CA ASP A 123 -6.23 1.49 -12.22
C ASP A 123 -6.63 1.09 -10.80
N VAL A 124 -7.91 0.80 -10.57
CA VAL A 124 -8.43 0.37 -9.26
C VAL A 124 -7.82 -0.96 -8.85
N SER A 125 -7.69 -1.92 -9.77
CA SER A 125 -7.08 -3.21 -9.48
C SER A 125 -5.63 -3.08 -9.02
N ARG A 126 -4.81 -2.28 -9.72
CA ARG A 126 -3.41 -2.05 -9.34
C ARG A 126 -3.29 -1.33 -8.00
N ALA A 127 -4.11 -0.31 -7.77
CA ALA A 127 -4.10 0.42 -6.50
C ALA A 127 -4.46 -0.48 -5.31
N ASN A 128 -5.47 -1.35 -5.47
CA ASN A 128 -5.83 -2.32 -4.44
C ASN A 128 -4.68 -3.31 -4.16
N ALA A 129 -4.04 -3.86 -5.20
CA ALA A 129 -2.91 -4.76 -5.03
C ALA A 129 -1.73 -4.09 -4.30
N ALA A 130 -1.42 -2.83 -4.64
CA ALA A 130 -0.37 -2.08 -3.96
C ALA A 130 -0.75 -1.73 -2.51
N LEU A 131 -2.02 -1.46 -2.22
CA LEU A 131 -2.52 -1.23 -0.87
C LEU A 131 -2.46 -2.49 -0.01
N ASP A 132 -2.78 -3.64 -0.58
CA ASP A 132 -2.64 -4.93 0.11
C ASP A 132 -1.16 -5.24 0.40
N ALA A 133 -0.26 -4.97 -0.54
CA ALA A 133 1.18 -5.09 -0.33
C ALA A 133 1.67 -4.17 0.81
N TYR A 134 1.25 -2.90 0.82
CA TYR A 134 1.56 -1.95 1.90
C TYR A 134 1.12 -2.48 3.28
N ARG A 135 -0.12 -2.98 3.37
CA ARG A 135 -0.71 -3.50 4.61
C ARG A 135 -0.10 -4.83 5.08
N ALA A 136 0.59 -5.55 4.21
CA ALA A 136 1.26 -6.79 4.58
C ALA A 136 2.52 -6.55 5.43
N HIS A 137 3.06 -5.33 5.44
CA HIS A 137 4.22 -4.96 6.25
C HIS A 137 3.81 -4.40 7.62
N PRO A 138 4.55 -4.71 8.70
CA PRO A 138 4.33 -4.13 10.01
C PRO A 138 4.58 -2.62 10.02
N ASP A 139 3.87 -1.88 10.87
CA ASP A 139 4.06 -0.44 11.06
C ASP A 139 5.45 -0.12 11.66
N CYS A 140 5.97 1.09 11.43
CA CYS A 140 7.28 1.55 11.91
C CYS A 140 7.33 1.95 13.40
N ALA A 141 6.29 1.66 14.19
CA ALA A 141 6.13 2.19 15.55
C ALA A 141 7.21 1.73 16.54
N GLY A 142 7.86 0.58 16.30
CA GLY A 142 8.89 0.03 17.17
C GLY A 142 10.24 0.77 17.14
N LEU A 143 10.41 1.75 16.24
CA LEU A 143 11.67 2.47 16.06
C LEU A 143 11.94 3.52 17.15
N ALA A 144 10.91 4.02 17.83
CA ALA A 144 11.08 5.07 18.86
C ALA A 144 11.80 4.59 20.11
N ASP A 145 11.64 3.30 20.44
CA ASP A 145 12.18 2.66 21.65
C ASP A 145 13.40 1.78 21.35
N LEU A 146 14.03 1.97 20.18
CA LEU A 146 15.13 1.14 19.70
C LEU A 146 16.40 1.37 20.54
N GLU A 147 16.93 0.31 21.15
CA GLU A 147 18.29 0.34 21.72
C GLU A 147 19.29 0.15 20.58
N ALA A 148 20.04 1.21 20.22
CA ALA A 148 20.98 1.17 19.10
C ALA A 148 22.10 2.21 19.24
N SER A 149 23.07 2.18 18.33
CA SER A 149 24.09 3.23 18.22
C SER A 149 23.48 4.59 17.84
N ASP A 150 24.15 5.70 18.15
CA ASP A 150 23.66 7.05 17.85
C ASP A 150 23.26 7.22 16.36
N GLY A 151 24.03 6.64 15.43
CA GLY A 151 23.72 6.71 14.00
C GLY A 151 22.48 5.91 13.60
N MET A 152 22.24 4.75 14.25
CA MET A 152 21.01 3.97 14.03
C MET A 152 19.78 4.65 14.65
N VAL A 153 19.96 5.34 15.78
CA VAL A 153 18.89 6.16 16.39
C VAL A 153 18.50 7.32 15.48
N GLU A 154 19.49 8.01 14.88
CA GLU A 154 19.24 9.07 13.88
C GLU A 154 18.51 8.52 12.66
N GLN A 155 18.98 7.41 12.07
CA GLN A 155 18.31 6.75 10.93
C GLN A 155 16.87 6.33 11.28
N ALA A 156 16.66 5.76 12.47
CA ALA A 156 15.33 5.38 12.95
C ALA A 156 14.38 6.60 13.04
N GLN A 157 14.88 7.77 13.46
CA GLN A 157 14.11 9.01 13.50
C GLN A 157 13.72 9.48 12.09
N GLU A 158 14.65 9.48 11.13
CA GLU A 158 14.35 9.81 9.73
C GLU A 158 13.30 8.87 9.13
N CYS A 159 13.40 7.57 9.41
CA CYS A 159 12.42 6.58 8.97
C CYS A 159 11.02 6.82 9.58
N MET A 160 10.93 7.22 10.85
CA MET A 160 9.64 7.57 11.47
C MET A 160 9.02 8.83 10.87
N GLU A 161 9.81 9.87 10.60
CA GLU A 161 9.33 11.09 9.93
C GLU A 161 8.83 10.78 8.51
N ARG A 162 9.57 9.94 7.78
CA ARG A 162 9.14 9.45 6.46
C ARG A 162 7.86 8.65 6.54
N SER A 163 7.72 7.77 7.53
CA SER A 163 6.51 6.95 7.75
C SER A 163 5.25 7.80 7.89
N ALA A 164 5.30 8.88 8.67
CA ALA A 164 4.14 9.76 8.83
C ALA A 164 3.70 10.38 7.49
N SER A 165 4.66 10.73 6.63
CA SER A 165 4.39 11.29 5.30
C SER A 165 3.85 10.24 4.33
N VAL A 166 4.39 9.02 4.36
CA VAL A 166 3.89 7.88 3.58
C VAL A 166 2.46 7.53 4.00
N ASP A 167 2.18 7.42 5.30
CA ASP A 167 0.84 7.11 5.82
C ASP A 167 -0.20 8.15 5.39
N ALA A 168 0.16 9.44 5.43
CA ALA A 168 -0.71 10.52 4.97
C ALA A 168 -0.99 10.42 3.46
N ALA A 169 0.05 10.17 2.65
CA ALA A 169 -0.09 10.01 1.20
C ALA A 169 -0.89 8.75 0.83
N VAL A 170 -0.66 7.62 1.50
CA VAL A 170 -1.43 6.38 1.33
C VAL A 170 -2.90 6.60 1.69
N THR A 171 -3.19 7.31 2.78
CA THR A 171 -4.56 7.63 3.18
C THR A 171 -5.26 8.49 2.13
N ALA A 172 -4.59 9.53 1.62
CA ALA A 172 -5.15 10.40 0.60
C ALA A 172 -5.32 9.69 -0.76
N ALA A 173 -4.33 8.87 -1.15
CA ALA A 173 -4.38 8.03 -2.35
C ALA A 173 -5.57 7.07 -2.30
N THR A 174 -5.78 6.44 -1.13
CA THR A 174 -6.93 5.61 -0.84
C THR A 174 -8.21 6.44 -1.07
N ALA A 175 -8.44 7.54 -0.34
CA ALA A 175 -9.66 8.33 -0.50
C ALA A 175 -9.98 8.70 -1.97
N ALA A 176 -8.99 9.20 -2.72
CA ALA A 176 -9.17 9.59 -4.12
C ALA A 176 -9.42 8.40 -5.08
N MET A 177 -8.73 7.28 -4.91
CA MET A 177 -9.01 6.06 -5.69
C MET A 177 -10.38 5.46 -5.34
N GLY A 178 -10.84 5.65 -4.10
CA GLY A 178 -12.17 5.26 -3.67
C GLY A 178 -13.28 6.00 -4.40
N ASP A 179 -13.14 7.31 -4.59
CA ASP A 179 -14.07 8.09 -5.41
C ASP A 179 -14.15 7.55 -6.84
N TRP A 180 -12.98 7.24 -7.42
CA TRP A 180 -12.92 6.71 -8.78
C TRP A 180 -13.62 5.34 -8.89
N ALA A 181 -13.32 4.42 -7.97
CA ALA A 181 -13.95 3.11 -7.89
C ALA A 181 -15.47 3.21 -7.72
N ASN A 182 -15.94 4.11 -6.85
CA ASN A 182 -17.37 4.33 -6.60
C ASN A 182 -18.09 4.85 -7.86
N HIS A 183 -17.47 5.78 -8.60
CA HIS A 183 -18.02 6.28 -9.87
C HIS A 183 -18.09 5.19 -10.94
N LEU A 184 -17.02 4.38 -11.09
CA LEU A 184 -17.02 3.23 -12.00
C LEU A 184 -18.14 2.24 -11.66
N ASN A 185 -18.34 1.93 -10.38
CA ASN A 185 -19.41 1.04 -9.91
C ASN A 185 -20.81 1.61 -10.22
N ALA A 186 -21.03 2.91 -10.05
CA ALA A 186 -22.28 3.56 -10.43
C ALA A 186 -22.55 3.47 -11.94
N MET A 187 -21.51 3.61 -12.78
CA MET A 187 -21.65 3.41 -14.24
C MET A 187 -22.03 1.96 -14.59
N VAL A 188 -21.45 0.97 -13.91
CA VAL A 188 -21.81 -0.45 -14.10
C VAL A 188 -23.25 -0.72 -13.65
N ALA A 189 -23.65 -0.23 -12.47
CA ALA A 189 -25.01 -0.38 -11.96
C ALA A 189 -26.04 0.22 -12.94
N HIS A 190 -25.78 1.40 -13.49
CA HIS A 190 -26.64 1.98 -14.52
C HIS A 190 -26.69 1.12 -15.79
N ALA A 191 -25.55 0.63 -16.27
CA ALA A 191 -25.48 -0.22 -17.46
C ALA A 191 -26.25 -1.55 -17.29
N ASN A 192 -26.29 -2.09 -16.08
CA ASN A 192 -27.03 -3.31 -15.73
C ASN A 192 -28.52 -3.07 -15.47
N GLY A 193 -28.97 -1.82 -15.37
CA GLY A 193 -30.33 -1.46 -15.04
C GLY A 193 -30.65 -1.45 -13.53
N ASP A 194 -29.63 -1.62 -12.68
CA ASP A 194 -29.75 -1.53 -11.22
C ASP A 194 -29.93 -0.07 -10.73
N MET A 195 -29.60 0.89 -11.58
CA MET A 195 -29.75 2.33 -11.34
C MET A 195 -30.42 2.99 -12.54
N ASN A 196 -31.52 3.72 -12.32
CA ASN A 196 -32.21 4.41 -13.39
C ASN A 196 -31.43 5.67 -13.85
N GLY A 197 -31.86 6.27 -14.96
CA GLY A 197 -31.14 7.41 -15.54
C GLY A 197 -31.08 8.66 -14.65
N LEU A 198 -32.10 8.91 -13.84
CA LEU A 198 -32.12 10.05 -12.91
C LEU A 198 -31.14 9.80 -11.75
N GLU A 199 -31.20 8.61 -11.14
CA GLU A 199 -30.28 8.20 -10.08
C GLU A 199 -28.82 8.24 -10.54
N ALA A 200 -28.55 7.76 -11.75
CA ALA A 200 -27.22 7.80 -12.34
C ALA A 200 -26.73 9.24 -12.57
N GLN A 201 -27.58 10.11 -13.10
CA GLN A 201 -27.24 11.51 -13.31
C GLN A 201 -26.91 12.21 -11.99
N ASP A 202 -27.70 11.99 -10.94
CA ASP A 202 -27.47 12.55 -9.61
C ASP A 202 -26.16 12.04 -9.00
N ALA A 203 -25.90 10.73 -9.10
CA ALA A 203 -24.66 10.12 -8.64
C ALA A 203 -23.42 10.68 -9.37
N TRP A 204 -23.46 10.82 -10.69
CA TRP A 204 -22.36 11.39 -11.47
C TRP A 204 -22.14 12.88 -11.18
N VAL A 205 -23.19 13.65 -10.87
CA VAL A 205 -23.05 15.04 -10.42
C VAL A 205 -22.41 15.14 -9.05
N ALA A 206 -22.83 14.29 -8.11
CA ALA A 206 -22.24 14.24 -6.78
C ALA A 206 -20.75 13.89 -6.87
N ALA A 207 -20.38 12.86 -7.64
CA ALA A 207 -18.99 12.44 -7.84
C ALA A 207 -18.14 13.57 -8.45
N TRP A 208 -18.62 14.22 -9.52
CA TRP A 208 -17.93 15.37 -10.14
C TRP A 208 -17.70 16.52 -9.16
N THR A 209 -18.68 16.83 -8.32
CA THR A 209 -18.60 17.94 -7.36
C THR A 209 -17.63 17.64 -6.21
N ALA A 210 -17.58 16.38 -5.76
CA ALA A 210 -16.73 15.97 -4.63
C ALA A 210 -15.26 15.75 -5.04
N ALA A 211 -15.02 15.27 -6.26
CA ALA A 211 -13.71 14.82 -6.73
C ALA A 211 -12.54 15.81 -6.49
N PRO A 212 -12.68 17.13 -6.71
CA PRO A 212 -11.57 18.07 -6.50
C PRO A 212 -10.97 18.02 -5.09
N THR A 213 -11.78 17.68 -4.08
CA THR A 213 -11.33 17.66 -2.68
C THR A 213 -10.31 16.54 -2.45
N ASN A 214 -10.65 15.30 -2.83
CA ASN A 214 -9.76 14.16 -2.61
C ASN A 214 -8.60 14.12 -3.59
N ILE A 215 -8.80 14.55 -4.85
CA ILE A 215 -7.69 14.72 -5.82
C ILE A 215 -6.69 15.75 -5.30
N GLY A 216 -7.16 16.92 -4.85
CA GLY A 216 -6.30 17.96 -4.28
C GLY A 216 -5.60 17.50 -3.00
N GLY A 217 -6.30 16.76 -2.14
CA GLY A 217 -5.73 16.17 -0.93
C GLY A 217 -4.60 15.17 -1.24
N PHE A 218 -4.80 14.30 -2.23
CA PHE A 218 -3.76 13.38 -2.71
C PHE A 218 -2.53 14.13 -3.25
N ASN A 219 -2.74 15.11 -4.15
CA ASN A 219 -1.64 15.88 -4.73
C ASN A 219 -0.81 16.56 -3.63
N ASN A 220 -1.46 17.18 -2.65
CA ASN A 220 -0.76 17.81 -1.52
C ASN A 220 0.05 16.77 -0.72
N ALA A 221 -0.56 15.65 -0.34
CA ALA A 221 0.11 14.62 0.46
C ALA A 221 1.29 13.98 -0.29
N ARG A 222 1.16 13.74 -1.61
CA ARG A 222 2.26 13.28 -2.48
C ARG A 222 3.40 14.31 -2.50
N ASP A 223 3.09 15.59 -2.64
CA ASP A 223 4.10 16.65 -2.69
C ASP A 223 4.82 16.80 -1.34
N GLN A 224 4.12 16.65 -0.21
CA GLN A 224 4.74 16.61 1.13
C GLN A 224 5.63 15.38 1.30
N LEU A 225 5.18 14.22 0.82
CA LEU A 225 6.01 13.01 0.79
C LEU A 225 7.29 13.24 -0.02
N ALA A 226 7.25 13.96 -1.14
CA ALA A 226 8.46 14.26 -1.91
C ALA A 226 9.47 15.16 -1.16
N LEU A 227 9.03 15.92 -0.14
CA LEU A 227 9.86 16.82 0.67
C LEU A 227 10.38 16.17 1.97
N ALA A 228 9.77 15.08 2.42
CA ALA A 228 10.17 14.39 3.65
C ALA A 228 11.56 13.74 3.50
N PRO A 229 12.34 13.63 4.60
CA PRO A 229 13.64 12.94 4.56
C PRO A 229 13.47 11.48 4.09
N SER A 230 14.49 10.94 3.46
CA SER A 230 14.54 9.49 3.17
C SER A 230 14.84 8.73 4.45
N CYS A 231 14.24 7.55 4.60
CA CYS A 231 14.75 6.52 5.51
C CYS A 231 16.05 6.00 4.87
N GLY A 232 17.20 6.45 5.40
CA GLY A 232 18.53 6.30 4.80
C GLY A 232 18.94 4.88 4.44
#